data_AF-A0A955F2D3-F1
#
_entry.id   AF-A0A955F2D3-F1
#
_cell.length_a   1.000
_cell.length_b   1.000
_cell.length_c   1.000
_cell.angle_alpha   90.00
_cell.angle_beta   90.00
_cell.angle_gamma   90.00
#
_symmetry.space_group_name_H-M   'P 1'
#
loop_
_entity.id
_entity.type
_entity.pdbx_description
1 polymer ?
#
loop_
_entity_poly.entity_id
_entity_poly.type
_entity_poly.pdbx_seq_one_letter_code
_entity_poly.pdbx_strand_id
1 'polypeptide(L)'
;MSLVPVWDAHEVLDAPPFDRLMRILEAEPAFSEAIRDRLFALDRAERPRWLAGLEAARDQAGMPAASVYRDLLGSTHDDELFDFALSRLADEGGTPSRALLQELSEARRDPARRLQARDALRRQPNRVNARRRVGREGTALLSTTDAAGVFLILMALRGTSGGIDQLAFWVDADRGLLDAMRRSSRCESTLRALRAEAESTGRLAFTKLPVRVAAAIAGRAGRRAFDCEGWLAPGAWPALQVVESMKTLPVLEATEARLIEGREGLEATLRVIGTRALPAAWFFDREDLGRAGVGLDEFEAASQAGDFSDLTRRLGGCYALRRRVAKMLRSMARWFLYDERRRMAGHCAYLAQQLECPETAARSEVLRLMLRRSRSLLSGTVVRRVGSTFPE
;
A
#
# COMPACT_ATOMS: atom_id res chain seq x y z
N MET A 1 28.76 -24.02 -27.56
CA MET A 1 29.99 -23.35 -27.10
C MET A 1 29.66 -21.89 -26.84
N SER A 2 29.44 -21.52 -25.57
CA SER A 2 29.20 -20.14 -25.17
C SER A 2 30.41 -19.67 -24.37
N LEU A 3 31.07 -18.64 -24.87
CA LEU A 3 32.25 -18.02 -24.27
C LEU A 3 31.83 -17.30 -22.99
N VAL A 4 32.11 -17.90 -21.84
CA VAL A 4 32.15 -17.18 -20.56
C VAL A 4 33.43 -16.35 -20.61
N PRO A 5 33.37 -15.01 -20.48
CA PRO A 5 34.60 -14.25 -20.37
C PRO A 5 35.19 -14.54 -18.98
N VAL A 6 36.46 -14.93 -18.95
CA VAL A 6 37.26 -15.01 -17.73
C VAL A 6 37.72 -13.59 -17.45
N TRP A 7 37.23 -12.97 -16.38
CA TRP A 7 37.62 -11.61 -15.98
C TRP A 7 38.71 -11.69 -14.93
N ASP A 8 39.80 -10.96 -15.13
CA ASP A 8 40.89 -10.82 -14.17
C ASP A 8 40.41 -10.03 -12.95
N ALA A 9 40.59 -10.59 -11.76
CA ALA A 9 40.10 -10.05 -10.48
C ALA A 9 40.74 -8.71 -10.07
N HIS A 10 41.79 -8.27 -10.78
CA HIS A 10 42.55 -7.07 -10.47
C HIS A 10 42.02 -5.78 -11.12
N GLU A 11 41.22 -5.84 -12.20
CA GLU A 11 40.74 -4.63 -12.91
C GLU A 11 39.47 -3.99 -12.30
N VAL A 12 38.94 -4.54 -11.22
CA VAL A 12 37.62 -4.14 -10.67
C VAL A 12 37.69 -2.92 -9.73
N LEU A 13 38.87 -2.47 -9.29
CA LEU A 13 38.97 -1.78 -7.96
C LEU A 13 39.72 -0.44 -7.83
N ASP A 14 40.15 0.23 -8.90
CA ASP A 14 40.69 1.60 -8.77
C ASP A 14 39.63 2.72 -8.54
N ALA A 15 38.35 2.34 -8.37
CA ALA A 15 37.24 3.09 -7.75
C ALA A 15 36.70 4.40 -8.40
N PRO A 16 35.39 4.75 -8.23
CA PRO A 16 34.20 3.91 -8.43
C PRO A 16 33.03 4.69 -9.13
N PRO A 17 31.80 4.13 -9.29
CA PRO A 17 30.91 4.12 -8.13
C PRO A 17 30.29 2.75 -7.86
N PHE A 18 30.15 2.52 -6.57
CA PHE A 18 29.31 1.59 -5.82
C PHE A 18 27.99 1.17 -6.52
N ASP A 19 27.43 2.00 -7.39
CA ASP A 19 26.30 1.70 -8.28
C ASP A 19 26.48 0.45 -9.16
N ARG A 20 27.73 0.06 -9.47
CA ARG A 20 28.03 -1.17 -10.22
C ARG A 20 27.96 -2.42 -9.34
N LEU A 21 28.37 -2.29 -8.07
CA LEU A 21 28.13 -3.30 -7.04
C LEU A 21 26.61 -3.48 -6.88
N MET A 22 25.87 -2.37 -6.72
CA MET A 22 24.40 -2.35 -6.56
C MET A 22 23.62 -3.03 -7.70
N ARG A 23 24.10 -2.96 -8.94
CA ARG A 23 23.48 -3.66 -10.09
C ARG A 23 23.66 -5.18 -10.07
N ILE A 24 24.77 -5.65 -9.51
CA ILE A 24 25.01 -7.08 -9.28
C ILE A 24 24.16 -7.56 -8.08
N LEU A 25 23.97 -6.66 -7.11
CA LEU A 25 23.22 -6.85 -5.88
C LEU A 25 21.68 -7.03 -6.06
N GLU A 26 21.09 -6.57 -7.17
CA GLU A 26 19.65 -6.70 -7.45
C GLU A 26 19.25 -8.02 -8.15
N ALA A 27 20.22 -8.85 -8.60
CA ALA A 27 19.95 -9.90 -9.58
C ALA A 27 19.96 -11.36 -9.08
N GLU A 28 20.65 -11.74 -7.98
CA GLU A 28 20.87 -13.18 -7.67
C GLU A 28 20.92 -13.59 -6.18
N PRO A 29 20.51 -14.83 -5.83
CA PRO A 29 20.70 -15.45 -4.50
C PRO A 29 22.17 -15.62 -4.05
N ALA A 30 23.14 -15.51 -4.96
CA ALA A 30 24.59 -15.57 -4.67
C ALA A 30 25.15 -14.28 -4.01
N PHE A 31 24.26 -13.35 -3.67
CA PHE A 31 24.56 -12.03 -3.13
C PHE A 31 25.31 -12.03 -1.79
N SER A 32 24.79 -12.75 -0.79
CA SER A 32 25.36 -12.73 0.55
C SER A 32 26.71 -13.46 0.57
N GLU A 33 26.88 -14.43 -0.33
CA GLU A 33 28.13 -15.14 -0.56
C GLU A 33 29.20 -14.24 -1.19
N ALA A 34 28.87 -13.48 -2.24
CA ALA A 34 29.81 -12.54 -2.85
C ALA A 34 30.26 -11.43 -1.89
N ILE A 35 29.36 -10.92 -1.04
CA ILE A 35 29.69 -9.95 0.00
C ILE A 35 30.62 -10.57 1.05
N ARG A 36 30.30 -11.79 1.50
CA ARG A 36 31.12 -12.56 2.43
C ARG A 36 32.54 -12.69 1.88
N ASP A 37 32.68 -13.27 0.69
CA ASP A 37 33.98 -13.56 0.07
C ASP A 37 34.80 -12.29 -0.15
N ARG A 38 34.13 -11.19 -0.53
CA ARG A 38 34.79 -9.90 -0.68
C ARG A 38 35.28 -9.34 0.64
N LEU A 39 34.49 -9.40 1.71
CA LEU A 39 34.90 -8.92 3.04
C LEU A 39 36.06 -9.76 3.61
N PHE A 40 36.09 -11.06 3.32
CA PHE A 40 37.22 -11.92 3.69
C PHE A 40 38.49 -11.61 2.90
N ALA A 41 38.38 -11.25 1.62
CA ALA A 41 39.51 -10.88 0.77
C ALA A 41 40.11 -9.50 1.09
N LEU A 42 39.43 -8.67 1.87
CA LEU A 42 39.93 -7.37 2.30
C LEU A 42 40.87 -7.48 3.50
N ASP A 43 41.90 -6.64 3.50
CA ASP A 43 42.73 -6.40 4.67
C ASP A 43 41.88 -5.90 5.84
N ARG A 44 42.19 -6.37 7.06
CA ARG A 44 41.43 -6.00 8.27
C ARG A 44 41.31 -4.49 8.47
N ALA A 45 42.33 -3.72 8.10
CA ALA A 45 42.34 -2.26 8.22
C ALA A 45 41.32 -1.57 7.29
N GLU A 46 40.95 -2.20 6.17
CA GLU A 46 40.01 -1.62 5.19
C GLU A 46 38.56 -1.97 5.47
N ARG A 47 38.31 -3.06 6.20
CA ARG A 47 36.96 -3.59 6.49
C ARG A 47 36.02 -2.58 7.13
N PRO A 48 36.41 -1.74 8.12
CA PRO A 48 35.48 -0.78 8.72
C PRO A 48 34.91 0.20 7.69
N ARG A 49 35.73 0.67 6.75
CA ARG A 49 35.30 1.57 5.67
C ARG A 49 34.34 0.87 4.72
N TRP A 50 34.63 -0.37 4.35
CA TRP A 50 33.78 -1.17 3.47
C TRP A 50 32.47 -1.58 4.12
N LEU A 51 32.49 -1.96 5.41
CA LEU A 51 31.28 -2.27 6.19
C LEU A 51 30.40 -1.03 6.35
N ALA A 52 30.97 0.15 6.60
CA ALA A 52 30.22 1.40 6.63
C ALA A 52 29.59 1.72 5.26
N GLY A 53 30.33 1.51 4.17
CA GLY A 53 29.80 1.64 2.81
C GLY A 53 28.67 0.63 2.53
N LEU A 54 28.87 -0.62 2.91
CA LEU A 54 27.90 -1.70 2.75
C LEU A 54 26.62 -1.43 3.56
N GLU A 55 26.75 -0.97 4.80
CA GLU A 55 25.60 -0.54 5.61
C GLU A 55 24.87 0.63 4.95
N ALA A 56 25.60 1.63 4.44
CA ALA A 56 24.98 2.73 3.72
C ALA A 56 24.24 2.24 2.45
N ALA A 57 24.81 1.30 1.69
CA ALA A 57 24.15 0.67 0.55
C ALA A 57 22.92 -0.15 0.96
N ARG A 58 23.07 -0.99 1.99
CA ARG A 58 22.01 -1.83 2.54
C ARG A 58 20.83 -0.98 2.98
N ASP A 59 21.11 0.07 3.73
CA ASP A 59 20.12 1.06 4.19
C ASP A 59 19.50 1.81 3.00
N GLN A 60 20.29 2.16 1.98
CA GLN A 60 19.82 2.80 0.74
C GLN A 60 18.91 1.88 -0.08
N ALA A 61 19.22 0.58 -0.13
CA ALA A 61 18.45 -0.45 -0.83
C ALA A 61 17.25 -0.97 -0.02
N GLY A 62 17.18 -0.65 1.28
CA GLY A 62 16.14 -1.17 2.17
C GLY A 62 16.22 -2.68 2.39
N MET A 63 17.42 -3.26 2.24
CA MET A 63 17.63 -4.69 2.40
C MET A 63 17.73 -5.08 3.88
N PRO A 64 16.98 -6.09 4.35
CA PRO A 64 17.08 -6.55 5.72
C PRO A 64 18.50 -7.03 6.05
N ALA A 65 19.01 -6.74 7.24
CA ALA A 65 20.30 -7.26 7.71
C ALA A 65 20.38 -8.79 7.56
N ALA A 66 19.27 -9.49 7.84
CA ALA A 66 19.18 -10.94 7.70
C ALA A 66 19.39 -11.47 6.27
N SER A 67 19.15 -10.65 5.24
CA SER A 67 19.37 -11.03 3.84
C SER A 67 20.82 -10.78 3.41
N VAL A 68 21.42 -9.70 3.89
CA VAL A 68 22.79 -9.32 3.52
C VAL A 68 23.83 -10.14 4.27
N TYR A 69 23.61 -10.39 5.56
CA TYR A 69 24.61 -10.95 6.46
C TYR A 69 24.46 -12.44 6.74
N ARG A 70 23.53 -13.13 6.07
CA ARG A 70 23.27 -14.56 6.30
C ARG A 70 24.52 -15.42 6.15
N ASP A 71 25.22 -15.29 5.02
CA ASP A 71 26.37 -16.15 4.72
C ASP A 71 27.61 -15.76 5.54
N LEU A 72 27.70 -14.51 5.98
CA LEU A 72 28.70 -14.08 6.96
C LEU A 72 28.49 -14.77 8.30
N LEU A 73 27.25 -14.84 8.78
CA LEU A 73 26.90 -15.54 10.02
C LEU A 73 27.04 -17.07 9.93
N GLY A 74 26.92 -17.63 8.72
CA GLY A 74 27.19 -19.04 8.45
C GLY A 74 28.69 -19.40 8.38
N SER A 75 29.57 -18.41 8.21
CA SER A 75 31.02 -18.62 8.05
C SER A 75 31.74 -18.70 9.39
N THR A 76 32.60 -19.70 9.59
CA THR A 76 33.27 -19.97 10.90
C THR A 76 34.61 -19.26 11.10
N HIS A 77 35.02 -18.37 10.19
CA HIS A 77 36.44 -18.01 10.04
C HIS A 77 36.81 -16.60 10.53
N ASP A 78 35.84 -15.77 10.93
CA ASP A 78 36.13 -14.42 11.44
C ASP A 78 35.07 -13.93 12.44
N ASP A 79 35.50 -13.75 13.69
CA ASP A 79 34.62 -13.34 14.78
C ASP A 79 34.26 -11.85 14.73
N GLU A 80 35.09 -11.00 14.13
CA GLU A 80 34.82 -9.56 13.99
C GLU A 80 33.65 -9.32 13.03
N LEU A 81 33.68 -9.99 11.87
CA LEU A 81 32.59 -9.93 10.90
C LEU A 81 31.31 -10.60 11.42
N PHE A 82 31.46 -11.69 12.19
CA PHE A 82 30.34 -12.35 12.85
C PHE A 82 29.67 -11.42 13.88
N ASP A 83 30.45 -10.82 14.78
CA ASP A 83 29.94 -9.91 15.81
C ASP A 83 29.30 -8.66 15.20
N PHE A 84 29.88 -8.12 14.12
CA PHE A 84 29.30 -7.04 13.35
C PHE A 84 27.91 -7.41 12.82
N ALA A 85 27.82 -8.51 12.05
CA ALA A 85 26.57 -8.99 11.48
C ALA A 85 25.53 -9.24 12.58
N LEU A 86 25.93 -9.88 13.67
CA LEU A 86 25.07 -10.20 14.80
C LEU A 86 24.53 -8.94 15.49
N SER A 87 25.38 -7.92 15.67
CA SER A 87 24.96 -6.62 16.18
C SER A 87 23.94 -5.96 15.27
N ARG A 88 24.11 -6.01 13.94
CA ARG A 88 23.14 -5.43 12.99
C ARG A 88 21.78 -6.11 13.07
N LEU A 89 21.74 -7.45 13.15
CA LEU A 89 20.49 -8.20 13.32
C LEU A 89 19.80 -7.91 14.67
N ALA A 90 20.59 -7.76 15.74
CA ALA A 90 20.09 -7.42 17.07
C ALA A 90 19.51 -5.99 17.11
N ASP A 91 20.19 -5.04 16.46
CA ASP A 91 19.79 -3.63 16.40
C ASP A 91 18.56 -3.41 15.50
N GLU A 92 18.47 -4.10 14.36
CA GLU A 92 17.35 -3.97 13.41
C GLU A 92 16.06 -4.62 13.94
N GLY A 93 16.16 -5.82 14.53
CA GLY A 93 14.99 -6.59 14.95
C GLY A 93 14.15 -7.12 13.78
N GLY A 94 12.88 -7.43 14.06
CA GLY A 94 11.91 -7.88 13.04
C GLY A 94 11.95 -9.38 12.74
N THR A 95 10.92 -9.88 12.05
CA THR A 95 10.71 -11.32 11.77
C THR A 95 11.88 -11.98 11.04
N PRO A 96 12.48 -11.39 9.98
CA PRO A 96 13.60 -12.02 9.27
C PRO A 96 14.86 -12.17 10.13
N SER A 97 15.24 -11.12 10.88
CA SER A 97 16.39 -11.15 11.79
C SER A 97 16.14 -12.09 12.97
N ARG A 98 14.91 -12.14 13.49
CA ARG A 98 14.52 -13.06 14.57
C ARG A 98 14.58 -14.52 14.11
N ALA A 99 14.07 -14.82 12.92
CA ALA A 99 14.11 -16.16 12.34
C ALA A 99 15.56 -16.64 12.15
N LEU A 100 16.42 -15.79 11.60
CA LEU A 100 17.84 -16.12 11.39
C LEU A 100 18.62 -16.25 12.72
N LEU A 101 18.37 -15.37 13.71
CA LEU A 101 18.97 -15.51 15.04
C LEU A 101 18.47 -16.77 15.76
N GLN A 102 17.20 -17.16 15.57
CA GLN A 102 16.65 -18.38 16.13
C GLN A 102 17.29 -19.61 15.49
N GLU A 103 17.43 -19.64 14.17
CA GLU A 103 18.16 -20.69 13.44
C GLU A 103 19.60 -20.84 13.95
N LEU A 104 20.33 -19.72 14.08
CA LEU A 104 21.70 -19.72 14.62
C LEU A 104 21.76 -20.18 16.08
N SER A 105 20.74 -19.89 16.88
CA SER A 105 20.65 -20.32 18.28
C SER A 105 20.37 -21.82 18.45
N GLU A 106 19.81 -22.45 17.41
CA GLU A 106 19.42 -23.86 17.35
C GLU A 106 20.43 -24.73 16.58
N ALA A 107 21.31 -24.11 15.77
CA ALA A 107 22.33 -24.79 14.99
C ALA A 107 23.33 -25.59 15.86
N ARG A 108 23.53 -26.88 15.55
CA ARG A 108 24.28 -27.83 16.39
C ARG A 108 25.82 -27.67 16.40
N ARG A 109 26.39 -26.76 15.60
CA ARG A 109 27.83 -26.78 15.24
C ARG A 109 28.77 -25.99 16.18
N ASP A 110 28.30 -24.94 16.86
CA ASP A 110 29.15 -24.10 17.72
C ASP A 110 28.42 -23.59 19.00
N PRO A 111 28.83 -24.02 20.21
CA PRO A 111 28.26 -23.55 21.47
C PRO A 111 28.39 -22.05 21.76
N ALA A 112 29.51 -21.42 21.40
CA ALA A 112 29.79 -20.03 21.74
C ALA A 112 28.93 -19.09 20.88
N ARG A 113 28.89 -19.34 19.57
CA ARG A 113 28.06 -18.56 18.63
C ARG A 113 26.57 -18.72 18.87
N ARG A 114 26.13 -19.91 19.32
CA ARG A 114 24.75 -20.10 19.81
C ARG A 114 24.42 -19.19 20.99
N LEU A 115 25.32 -19.08 21.97
CA LEU A 115 25.11 -18.22 23.13
C LEU A 115 25.05 -16.75 22.71
N GLN A 116 25.97 -16.31 21.86
CA GLN A 116 25.95 -14.96 21.28
C GLN A 116 24.64 -14.68 20.52
N ALA A 117 24.16 -15.62 19.70
CA ALA A 117 22.89 -15.50 18.99
C ALA A 117 21.68 -15.45 19.93
N ARG A 118 21.68 -16.24 21.02
CA ARG A 118 20.65 -16.17 22.07
C ARG A 118 20.68 -14.83 22.79
N ASP A 119 21.86 -14.30 23.07
CA ASP A 119 22.01 -13.00 23.72
C ASP A 119 21.64 -11.86 22.78
N ALA A 120 21.91 -11.98 21.48
CA ALA A 120 21.40 -11.06 20.45
C ALA A 120 19.87 -11.12 20.36
N LEU A 121 19.28 -12.32 20.40
CA LEU A 121 17.83 -12.53 20.40
C LEU A 121 17.15 -11.96 21.65
N ARG A 122 17.81 -12.04 22.83
CA ARG A 122 17.35 -11.41 24.08
C ARG A 122 17.49 -9.90 24.08
N ARG A 123 18.55 -9.38 23.45
CA ARG A 123 18.81 -7.95 23.29
C ARG A 123 17.96 -7.31 22.21
N GLN A 124 17.37 -8.11 21.31
CA GLN A 124 16.45 -7.58 20.32
C GLN A 124 15.32 -6.84 21.05
N PRO A 125 15.10 -5.57 20.72
CA PRO A 125 14.00 -4.86 21.32
C PRO A 125 12.71 -5.54 20.85
N ASN A 126 11.78 -5.80 21.78
CA ASN A 126 10.43 -6.33 21.50
C ASN A 126 9.62 -5.43 20.52
N ARG A 127 10.22 -4.34 20.05
CA ARG A 127 9.78 -3.39 19.03
C ARG A 127 11.02 -2.92 18.27
N VAL A 128 10.96 -2.86 16.94
CA VAL A 128 12.00 -2.29 16.06
C VAL A 128 12.62 -1.04 16.70
N ASN A 129 13.95 -1.00 16.79
CA ASN A 129 14.66 0.03 17.56
C ASN A 129 14.35 1.42 16.99
N ALA A 130 13.71 2.24 17.83
CA ALA A 130 13.12 3.54 17.51
C ALA A 130 14.15 4.67 17.36
N ARG A 131 15.29 4.43 16.70
CA ARG A 131 16.31 5.46 16.39
C ARG A 131 16.16 6.02 14.98
N ARG A 132 15.00 6.60 14.68
CA ARG A 132 14.85 7.77 13.80
C ARG A 132 13.41 8.30 13.92
N ARG A 133 13.16 9.00 15.03
CA ARG A 133 12.01 9.90 15.17
C ARG A 133 12.24 11.12 14.29
N VAL A 134 11.64 11.14 13.11
CA VAL A 134 11.45 12.40 12.35
C VAL A 134 10.04 12.33 11.77
N GLY A 135 9.22 13.36 12.01
CA GLY A 135 8.02 13.56 11.22
C GLY A 135 8.48 13.80 9.79
N ARG A 136 8.44 12.76 8.94
CA ARG A 136 8.89 12.90 7.57
C ARG A 136 7.97 13.87 6.85
N GLU A 137 8.54 14.94 6.35
CA GLU A 137 7.86 15.84 5.43
C GLU A 137 7.61 15.10 4.11
N GLY A 138 6.49 15.40 3.48
CA GLY A 138 6.08 14.63 2.32
C GLY A 138 4.72 15.02 1.79
N THR A 139 4.35 14.38 0.70
CA THR A 139 3.02 14.50 0.09
C THR A 139 2.28 13.19 0.28
N ALA A 140 1.03 13.26 0.73
CA ALA A 140 0.14 12.11 0.71
C ALA A 140 -1.11 12.45 -0.12
N LEU A 141 -1.60 11.44 -0.83
CA LEU A 141 -2.80 11.48 -1.64
C LEU A 141 -3.71 10.31 -1.27
N LEU A 142 -5.01 10.58 -1.19
CA LEU A 142 -6.04 9.58 -0.97
C LEU A 142 -6.94 9.56 -2.21
N SER A 143 -7.06 8.40 -2.83
CA SER A 143 -8.01 8.23 -3.92
C SER A 143 -9.44 8.13 -3.39
N THR A 144 -10.39 8.44 -4.25
CA THR A 144 -11.74 7.93 -4.14
C THR A 144 -11.73 6.40 -4.13
N THR A 145 -12.83 5.79 -3.72
CA THR A 145 -13.02 4.35 -3.76
C THR A 145 -13.36 3.87 -5.18
N ASP A 146 -13.14 2.60 -5.49
CA ASP A 146 -13.66 1.95 -6.69
C ASP A 146 -15.01 1.23 -6.42
N ALA A 147 -15.48 0.45 -7.41
CA ALA A 147 -16.69 -0.36 -7.35
C ALA A 147 -16.73 -1.32 -6.14
N ALA A 148 -15.58 -1.89 -5.80
CA ALA A 148 -15.42 -2.95 -4.83
C ALA A 148 -15.26 -2.41 -3.40
N GLY A 149 -15.16 -1.09 -3.24
CA GLY A 149 -14.88 -0.50 -1.94
C GLY A 149 -13.37 -0.42 -1.65
N VAL A 150 -12.52 -0.48 -2.67
CA VAL A 150 -11.06 -0.37 -2.56
C VAL A 150 -10.61 1.06 -2.89
N PHE A 151 -9.66 1.58 -2.13
CA PHE A 151 -9.05 2.88 -2.39
C PHE A 151 -7.53 2.80 -2.25
N LEU A 152 -6.85 3.79 -2.83
CA LEU A 152 -5.41 3.94 -2.85
C LEU A 152 -4.98 5.05 -1.91
N ILE A 153 -3.92 4.79 -1.14
CA ILE A 153 -3.15 5.83 -0.45
C ILE A 153 -1.78 5.87 -1.10
N LEU A 154 -1.40 7.02 -1.63
CA LEU A 154 -0.06 7.23 -2.18
C LEU A 154 0.69 8.23 -1.30
N MET A 155 1.95 7.93 -0.94
CA MET A 155 2.78 8.81 -0.10
C MET A 155 4.20 8.95 -0.65
N ALA A 156 4.67 10.18 -0.81
CA ALA A 156 6.09 10.52 -1.01
C ALA A 156 6.61 11.07 0.30
N LEU A 157 7.56 10.39 0.91
CA LEU A 157 8.14 10.78 2.18
C LEU A 157 9.61 11.10 1.98
N ARG A 158 10.03 12.30 2.36
CA ARG A 158 11.45 12.62 2.37
C ARG A 158 12.14 11.85 3.49
N GLY A 159 13.06 10.99 3.09
CA GLY A 159 14.00 10.32 3.95
C GLY A 159 15.03 11.30 4.51
N THR A 160 15.66 10.92 5.60
CA THR A 160 16.68 11.72 6.30
C THR A 160 18.01 11.80 5.54
N SER A 161 18.22 10.96 4.53
CA SER A 161 19.37 10.96 3.62
C SER A 161 19.12 11.72 2.30
N GLY A 162 17.99 12.45 2.19
CA GLY A 162 17.61 13.17 0.97
C GLY A 162 16.90 12.32 -0.09
N GLY A 163 16.80 10.99 0.09
CA GLY A 163 15.97 10.11 -0.73
C GLY A 163 14.47 10.30 -0.48
N ILE A 164 13.63 9.82 -1.41
CA ILE A 164 12.17 9.84 -1.31
C ILE A 164 11.67 8.40 -1.24
N ASP A 165 11.11 8.02 -0.10
CA ASP A 165 10.34 6.78 0.04
C ASP A 165 8.95 7.01 -0.55
N GLN A 166 8.62 6.26 -1.59
CA GLN A 166 7.33 6.24 -2.23
C GLN A 166 6.56 5.01 -1.75
N LEU A 167 5.36 5.23 -1.23
CA LEU A 167 4.50 4.19 -0.71
C LEU A 167 3.17 4.20 -1.45
N ALA A 168 2.64 3.01 -1.75
CA ALA A 168 1.30 2.81 -2.25
C ALA A 168 0.60 1.75 -1.41
N PHE A 169 -0.62 2.04 -0.94
CA PHE A 169 -1.43 1.11 -0.17
C PHE A 169 -2.77 0.91 -0.87
N TRP A 170 -3.11 -0.34 -1.19
CA TRP A 170 -4.42 -0.74 -1.66
C TRP A 170 -5.24 -1.17 -0.46
N VAL A 171 -6.26 -0.39 -0.14
CA VAL A 171 -7.04 -0.58 1.09
C VAL A 171 -8.47 -0.89 0.74
N ASP A 172 -8.91 -2.07 1.16
CA ASP A 172 -10.32 -2.40 1.26
C ASP A 172 -10.93 -1.68 2.47
N ALA A 173 -12.03 -0.95 2.24
CA ALA A 173 -12.66 -0.16 3.28
C ALA A 173 -13.17 -0.98 4.49
N ASP A 174 -13.48 -2.26 4.29
CA ASP A 174 -13.97 -3.16 5.34
C ASP A 174 -12.83 -4.06 5.85
N ARG A 175 -12.14 -4.76 4.96
CA ARG A 175 -11.15 -5.79 5.31
C ARG A 175 -9.80 -5.23 5.73
N GLY A 176 -9.50 -3.98 5.35
CA GLY A 176 -8.20 -3.38 5.63
C GLY A 176 -7.25 -3.49 4.44
N LEU A 177 -5.97 -3.66 4.71
CA LEU A 177 -4.93 -3.63 3.68
C LEU A 177 -4.98 -4.89 2.80
N LEU A 178 -5.10 -4.69 1.49
CA LEU A 178 -5.00 -5.77 0.50
C LEU A 178 -3.56 -5.99 0.08
N ASP A 179 -2.89 -4.89 -0.25
CA ASP A 179 -1.49 -4.90 -0.66
C ASP A 179 -0.84 -3.56 -0.36
N ALA A 180 0.48 -3.54 -0.26
CA ALA A 180 1.24 -2.31 -0.26
C ALA A 180 2.59 -2.48 -0.92
N MET A 181 3.09 -1.37 -1.43
CA MET A 181 4.38 -1.27 -2.08
C MET A 181 5.18 -0.15 -1.43
N ARG A 182 6.49 -0.39 -1.30
CA ARG A 182 7.49 0.63 -1.01
C ARG A 182 8.51 0.66 -2.13
N ARG A 183 8.87 1.87 -2.58
CA ARG A 183 9.98 2.12 -3.50
C ARG A 183 10.82 3.28 -3.00
N SER A 184 12.12 3.13 -3.01
CA SER A 184 13.06 4.23 -2.75
C SER A 184 13.40 4.91 -4.07
N SER A 185 13.36 6.24 -4.12
CA SER A 185 13.65 7.02 -5.33
C SER A 185 14.38 8.31 -4.99
N ARG A 186 14.98 8.96 -5.99
CA ARG A 186 15.51 10.34 -5.85
C ARG A 186 14.55 11.41 -6.37
N CYS A 187 13.40 11.02 -6.95
CA CYS A 187 12.48 11.93 -7.62
C CYS A 187 11.01 11.63 -7.27
N GLU A 188 10.17 12.67 -7.16
CA GLU A 188 8.72 12.53 -6.98
C GLU A 188 7.98 12.06 -8.26
N SER A 189 8.67 11.97 -9.40
CA SER A 189 8.06 11.71 -10.71
C SER A 189 7.27 10.40 -10.76
N THR A 190 7.73 9.34 -10.10
CA THR A 190 7.02 8.06 -10.08
C THR A 190 5.67 8.14 -9.38
N LEU A 191 5.54 9.00 -8.36
CA LEU A 191 4.27 9.20 -7.67
C LEU A 191 3.27 9.95 -8.53
N ARG A 192 3.77 10.91 -9.32
CA ARG A 192 2.99 11.57 -10.36
C ARG A 192 2.61 10.59 -11.46
N ALA A 193 3.50 9.66 -11.83
CA ALA A 193 3.23 8.62 -12.81
C ALA A 193 2.17 7.62 -12.30
N LEU A 194 2.28 7.10 -11.07
CA LEU A 194 1.28 6.22 -10.46
C LEU A 194 -0.08 6.90 -10.31
N ARG A 195 -0.09 8.18 -9.92
CA ARG A 195 -1.30 8.99 -9.90
C ARG A 195 -1.89 9.14 -11.30
N ALA A 196 -1.07 9.52 -12.28
CA ALA A 196 -1.51 9.73 -13.66
C ALA A 196 -2.02 8.43 -14.29
N GLU A 197 -1.37 7.30 -14.01
CA GLU A 197 -1.81 5.96 -14.42
C GLU A 197 -3.18 5.65 -13.81
N ALA A 198 -3.32 5.81 -12.48
CA ALA A 198 -4.59 5.59 -11.80
C ALA A 198 -5.71 6.53 -12.30
N GLU A 199 -5.40 7.81 -12.54
CA GLU A 199 -6.34 8.79 -13.10
C GLU A 199 -6.66 8.51 -14.59
N SER A 200 -5.70 7.98 -15.36
CA SER A 200 -5.88 7.66 -16.79
C SER A 200 -6.91 6.56 -17.04
N THR A 201 -7.13 5.69 -16.06
CA THR A 201 -8.23 4.71 -16.09
C THR A 201 -9.61 5.37 -16.04
N GLY A 202 -9.69 6.66 -15.67
CA GLY A 202 -10.93 7.38 -15.42
C GLY A 202 -11.70 6.87 -14.20
N ARG A 203 -11.08 6.00 -13.39
CA ARG A 203 -11.76 5.30 -12.29
C ARG A 203 -11.46 5.86 -10.89
N LEU A 204 -10.53 6.78 -10.74
CA LEU A 204 -10.12 7.28 -9.43
C LEU A 204 -9.82 8.78 -9.49
N ALA A 205 -10.22 9.51 -8.45
CA ALA A 205 -9.83 10.89 -8.22
C ALA A 205 -9.05 11.01 -6.91
N PHE A 206 -8.06 11.89 -6.83
CA PHE A 206 -7.21 12.03 -5.66
C PHE A 206 -7.43 13.36 -4.94
N THR A 207 -7.41 13.32 -3.60
CA THR A 207 -7.32 14.51 -2.75
C THR A 207 -6.06 14.46 -1.90
N LYS A 208 -5.52 15.63 -1.53
CA LYS A 208 -4.34 15.72 -0.66
C LYS A 208 -4.75 15.51 0.79
N LEU A 209 -3.89 14.85 1.56
CA LEU A 209 -4.05 14.72 3.00
C LEU A 209 -2.72 14.94 3.74
N PRO A 210 -2.76 15.34 5.01
CA PRO A 210 -1.56 15.35 5.83
C PRO A 210 -0.95 13.95 5.91
N VAL A 211 0.36 13.84 5.70
CA VAL A 211 1.11 12.57 5.75
C VAL A 211 0.81 11.76 7.01
N ARG A 212 0.70 12.43 8.17
CA ARG A 212 0.40 11.77 9.44
C ARG A 212 -0.98 11.11 9.45
N VAL A 213 -1.97 11.72 8.78
CA VAL A 213 -3.32 11.15 8.64
C VAL A 213 -3.27 9.95 7.70
N ALA A 214 -2.56 10.06 6.57
CA ALA A 214 -2.40 8.97 5.61
C ALA A 214 -1.74 7.74 6.23
N ALA A 215 -0.63 7.96 6.94
CA ALA A 215 0.07 6.93 7.70
C ALA A 215 -0.86 6.26 8.71
N ALA A 216 -1.66 7.03 9.44
CA ALA A 216 -2.57 6.45 10.42
C ALA A 216 -3.70 5.62 9.79
N ILE A 217 -4.24 6.03 8.63
CA ILE A 217 -5.21 5.24 7.87
C ILE A 217 -4.56 3.93 7.39
N ALA A 218 -3.38 4.01 6.78
CA ALA A 218 -2.64 2.84 6.28
C ALA A 218 -2.28 1.86 7.42
N GLY A 219 -1.79 2.36 8.56
CA GLY A 219 -1.44 1.53 9.71
C GLY A 219 -2.66 0.86 10.35
N ARG A 220 -3.81 1.55 10.42
CA ARG A 220 -5.08 0.91 10.85
C ARG A 220 -5.55 -0.14 9.85
N ALA A 221 -5.42 0.11 8.55
CA ALA A 221 -5.77 -0.86 7.52
C ALA A 221 -4.90 -2.12 7.61
N GLY A 222 -3.58 -1.97 7.83
CA GLY A 222 -2.66 -3.10 8.05
C GLY A 222 -3.05 -3.92 9.28
N ARG A 223 -3.36 -3.26 10.42
CA ARG A 223 -3.85 -3.95 11.62
C ARG A 223 -5.15 -4.71 11.38
N ARG A 224 -6.15 -4.09 10.75
CA ARG A 224 -7.42 -4.76 10.44
C ARG A 224 -7.22 -6.00 9.55
N ALA A 225 -6.40 -5.88 8.52
CA ALA A 225 -6.12 -7.03 7.64
C ALA A 225 -5.43 -8.16 8.40
N PHE A 226 -4.45 -7.83 9.25
CA PHE A 226 -3.81 -8.82 10.11
C PHE A 226 -4.80 -9.46 11.10
N ASP A 227 -5.67 -8.68 11.74
CA ASP A 227 -6.67 -9.17 12.69
C ASP A 227 -7.74 -10.06 12.01
N CYS A 228 -8.10 -9.76 10.76
CA CYS A 228 -9.11 -10.50 10.00
C CYS A 228 -8.57 -11.75 9.31
N GLU A 229 -7.41 -11.65 8.67
CA GLU A 229 -6.87 -12.71 7.79
C GLU A 229 -5.71 -13.47 8.41
N GLY A 230 -5.11 -12.97 9.51
CA GLY A 230 -4.00 -13.60 10.21
C GLY A 230 -2.64 -13.47 9.51
N TRP A 231 -2.60 -12.83 8.34
CA TRP A 231 -1.37 -12.57 7.59
C TRP A 231 -1.50 -11.32 6.72
N LEU A 232 -0.39 -10.80 6.22
CA LEU A 232 -0.32 -9.67 5.28
C LEU A 232 0.51 -10.07 4.06
N ALA A 233 0.20 -9.49 2.90
CA ALA A 233 1.00 -9.66 1.69
C ALA A 233 2.49 -9.39 2.00
N PRO A 234 3.44 -10.25 1.57
CA PRO A 234 4.86 -10.08 1.89
C PRO A 234 5.43 -8.71 1.51
N GLY A 235 4.96 -8.12 0.40
CA GLY A 235 5.34 -6.79 -0.07
C GLY A 235 4.81 -5.63 0.78
N ALA A 236 3.78 -5.88 1.60
CA ALA A 236 3.14 -4.84 2.40
C ALA A 236 3.92 -4.47 3.67
N TRP A 237 4.72 -5.40 4.19
CA TRP A 237 5.43 -5.24 5.45
C TRP A 237 6.45 -4.09 5.44
N PRO A 238 7.32 -3.94 4.41
CA PRO A 238 8.25 -2.81 4.32
C PRO A 238 7.55 -1.44 4.27
N ALA A 239 6.37 -1.36 3.65
CA ALA A 239 5.60 -0.12 3.57
C ALA A 239 4.95 0.22 4.93
N LEU A 240 4.38 -0.78 5.60
CA LEU A 240 3.80 -0.61 6.93
C LEU A 240 4.84 -0.24 7.99
N GLN A 241 6.04 -0.80 7.94
CA GLN A 241 7.13 -0.43 8.85
C GLN A 241 7.47 1.07 8.77
N VAL A 242 7.51 1.64 7.56
CA VAL A 242 7.72 3.09 7.39
C VAL A 242 6.60 3.87 8.06
N VAL A 243 5.35 3.43 7.86
CA VAL A 243 4.16 4.07 8.46
C VAL A 243 4.14 3.96 9.99
N GLU A 244 4.46 2.81 10.56
CA GLU A 244 4.50 2.58 12.01
C GLU A 244 5.62 3.37 12.70
N SER A 245 6.72 3.63 11.99
CA SER A 245 7.81 4.48 12.49
C SER A 245 7.37 5.95 12.65
N MET A 246 6.34 6.37 11.91
CA MET A 246 5.72 7.67 12.08
C MET A 246 4.79 7.57 13.29
N LYS A 247 5.13 8.23 14.40
CA LYS A 247 4.21 8.33 15.56
C LYS A 247 2.88 8.96 15.13
N THR A 248 1.91 8.13 14.76
CA THR A 248 0.60 8.55 14.29
C THR A 248 -0.23 9.03 15.48
N LEU A 249 -0.81 10.23 15.38
CA LEU A 249 -1.84 10.67 16.32
C LEU A 249 -3.07 9.75 16.19
N PRO A 250 -3.90 9.60 17.24
CA PRO A 250 -5.23 9.04 17.09
C PRO A 250 -5.97 9.84 16.00
N VAL A 251 -6.32 9.18 14.89
CA VAL A 251 -7.12 9.81 13.83
C VAL A 251 -8.49 10.09 14.42
N LEU A 252 -8.89 11.37 14.36
CA LEU A 252 -10.16 11.98 14.73
C LEU A 252 -11.38 11.03 14.68
N GLU A 253 -11.52 10.16 15.68
CA GLU A 253 -12.77 9.44 15.98
C GLU A 253 -13.90 10.44 16.33
N ALA A 254 -13.51 11.61 16.85
CA ALA A 254 -14.43 12.70 17.19
C ALA A 254 -15.05 13.41 15.96
N THR A 255 -14.47 13.31 14.76
CA THR A 255 -15.05 13.94 13.55
C THR A 255 -15.99 13.00 12.80
N GLU A 256 -15.78 11.69 12.87
CA GLU A 256 -16.69 10.70 12.25
C GLU A 256 -18.06 10.66 12.96
N ALA A 257 -18.09 10.86 14.29
CA ALA A 257 -19.34 10.87 15.08
C ALA A 257 -20.24 12.09 14.82
N ARG A 258 -19.70 13.20 14.28
CA ARG A 258 -20.44 14.46 14.05
C ARG A 258 -21.01 14.62 12.62
N LEU A 259 -20.87 13.61 11.76
CA LEU A 259 -21.28 13.69 10.36
C LEU A 259 -22.79 13.48 10.12
N ILE A 260 -23.55 13.12 11.16
CA ILE A 260 -24.98 12.77 11.06
C ILE A 260 -25.85 13.97 11.46
N GLU A 261 -25.62 15.15 10.87
CA GLU A 261 -26.53 16.29 11.04
C GLU A 261 -26.79 16.95 9.68
N GLY A 262 -27.92 16.60 9.06
CA GLY A 262 -28.44 17.31 7.88
C GLY A 262 -29.32 16.44 6.98
N ARG A 263 -30.65 16.61 7.08
CA ARG A 263 -31.63 16.11 6.08
C ARG A 263 -31.75 17.05 4.87
N GLU A 264 -31.28 18.29 4.97
CA GLU A 264 -31.39 19.30 3.92
C GLU A 264 -30.22 19.20 2.93
N GLY A 265 -30.50 18.87 1.67
CA GLY A 265 -29.50 18.84 0.60
C GLY A 265 -29.20 17.47 -0.02
N LEU A 266 -30.00 16.44 0.26
CA LEU A 266 -29.92 15.12 -0.39
C LEU A 266 -29.88 15.24 -1.92
N GLU A 267 -30.73 16.10 -2.49
CA GLU A 267 -30.80 16.35 -3.93
C GLU A 267 -29.53 17.01 -4.49
N ALA A 268 -28.83 17.84 -3.69
CA ALA A 268 -27.54 18.40 -4.07
C ALA A 268 -26.43 17.33 -4.06
N THR A 269 -26.48 16.35 -3.14
CA THR A 269 -25.52 15.23 -3.13
C THR A 269 -25.80 14.22 -4.22
N LEU A 270 -27.07 13.87 -4.45
CA LEU A 270 -27.47 13.07 -5.61
C LEU A 270 -27.10 13.79 -6.91
N ARG A 271 -27.20 15.13 -6.95
CA ARG A 271 -26.65 15.93 -8.05
C ARG A 271 -25.14 15.81 -8.14
N VAL A 272 -24.35 15.93 -7.08
CA VAL A 272 -22.88 15.79 -7.22
C VAL A 272 -22.44 14.37 -7.58
N ILE A 273 -23.10 13.35 -7.02
CA ILE A 273 -22.95 11.96 -7.46
C ILE A 273 -23.37 11.86 -8.94
N GLY A 274 -24.39 12.60 -9.37
CA GLY A 274 -24.82 12.65 -10.76
C GLY A 274 -24.00 13.54 -11.71
N THR A 275 -23.33 14.61 -11.25
CA THR A 275 -22.78 15.69 -12.09
C THR A 275 -21.28 15.69 -12.20
N ARG A 276 -20.55 15.18 -11.20
CA ARG A 276 -19.12 14.87 -11.41
C ARG A 276 -19.03 13.67 -12.34
N ALA A 277 -17.98 13.64 -13.17
CA ALA A 277 -17.48 12.42 -13.78
C ALA A 277 -17.00 11.51 -12.66
N LEU A 278 -17.95 10.92 -11.93
CA LEU A 278 -17.64 9.85 -11.02
C LEU A 278 -17.07 8.70 -11.85
N PRO A 279 -16.08 8.00 -11.30
CA PRO A 279 -15.57 6.78 -11.89
C PRO A 279 -16.67 5.89 -12.44
N ALA A 280 -16.53 5.44 -13.69
CA ALA A 280 -17.43 4.44 -14.28
C ALA A 280 -17.61 3.21 -13.36
N ALA A 281 -16.56 2.88 -12.61
CA ALA A 281 -16.55 1.80 -11.62
C ALA A 281 -17.60 1.95 -10.51
N TRP A 282 -18.22 3.11 -10.31
CA TRP A 282 -19.19 3.27 -9.22
C TRP A 282 -20.57 2.74 -9.57
N PHE A 283 -20.86 2.49 -10.84
CA PHE A 283 -22.19 2.11 -11.29
C PHE A 283 -22.28 0.60 -11.46
N PHE A 284 -23.51 0.08 -11.52
CA PHE A 284 -23.74 -1.35 -11.70
C PHE A 284 -23.25 -1.82 -13.07
N ASP A 285 -22.51 -2.92 -13.06
CA ASP A 285 -22.15 -3.66 -14.27
C ASP A 285 -23.10 -4.86 -14.50
N ARG A 286 -22.79 -5.68 -15.52
CA ARG A 286 -23.62 -6.86 -15.86
C ARG A 286 -23.65 -7.89 -14.74
N GLU A 287 -22.55 -8.04 -14.02
CA GLU A 287 -22.45 -9.03 -12.95
C GLU A 287 -23.28 -8.61 -11.74
N ASP A 288 -23.24 -7.32 -11.38
CA ASP A 288 -24.09 -6.75 -10.33
C ASP A 288 -25.58 -6.98 -10.62
N LEU A 289 -26.03 -6.69 -11.85
CA LEU A 289 -27.42 -6.91 -12.25
C LEU A 289 -27.80 -8.39 -12.18
N GLY A 290 -26.93 -9.27 -12.69
CA GLY A 290 -27.12 -10.72 -12.63
C GLY A 290 -27.24 -11.25 -11.19
N ARG A 291 -26.46 -10.72 -10.24
CA ARG A 291 -26.55 -11.08 -8.81
C ARG A 291 -27.87 -10.66 -8.15
N ALA A 292 -28.57 -9.67 -8.70
CA ALA A 292 -29.93 -9.30 -8.29
C ALA A 292 -31.01 -10.04 -9.12
N GLY A 293 -30.59 -10.94 -10.00
CA GLY A 293 -31.42 -11.67 -10.96
C GLY A 293 -31.96 -10.79 -12.10
N VAL A 294 -31.46 -9.57 -12.27
CA VAL A 294 -31.96 -8.62 -13.27
C VAL A 294 -31.30 -8.93 -14.61
N GLY A 295 -32.11 -9.26 -15.61
CA GLY A 295 -31.64 -9.47 -16.98
C GLY A 295 -31.27 -8.15 -17.67
N LEU A 296 -30.44 -8.20 -18.71
CA LEU A 296 -30.09 -7.01 -19.49
C LEU A 296 -31.31 -6.42 -20.22
N ASP A 297 -32.13 -7.27 -20.83
CA ASP A 297 -33.34 -6.84 -21.55
C ASP A 297 -34.34 -6.16 -20.59
N GLU A 298 -34.46 -6.70 -19.38
CA GLU A 298 -35.28 -6.11 -18.30
C GLU A 298 -34.74 -4.74 -17.88
N PHE A 299 -33.42 -4.62 -17.70
CA PHE A 299 -32.77 -3.35 -17.39
C PHE A 299 -32.93 -2.33 -18.51
N GLU A 300 -32.82 -2.73 -19.77
CA GLU A 300 -33.01 -1.85 -20.91
C GLU A 300 -34.46 -1.36 -21.01
N ALA A 301 -35.44 -2.25 -20.82
CA ALA A 301 -36.86 -1.89 -20.79
C ALA A 301 -37.17 -0.89 -19.66
N ALA A 302 -36.71 -1.18 -18.44
CA ALA A 302 -36.83 -0.27 -17.29
C ALA A 302 -36.15 1.09 -17.58
N SER A 303 -34.99 1.07 -18.23
CA SER A 303 -34.26 2.28 -18.59
C SER A 303 -34.93 3.10 -19.68
N GLN A 304 -35.63 2.49 -20.63
CA GLN A 304 -36.40 3.18 -21.66
C GLN A 304 -37.67 3.80 -21.07
N ALA A 305 -38.35 3.08 -20.18
CA ALA A 305 -39.52 3.55 -19.46
C ALA A 305 -39.20 4.64 -18.41
N GLY A 306 -37.94 4.72 -17.95
CA GLY A 306 -37.52 5.64 -16.89
C GLY A 306 -37.94 5.20 -15.48
N ASP A 307 -38.53 4.01 -15.35
CA ASP A 307 -38.97 3.43 -14.09
C ASP A 307 -38.02 2.32 -13.66
N PHE A 308 -37.34 2.56 -12.54
CA PHE A 308 -36.40 1.62 -11.92
C PHE A 308 -36.92 1.07 -10.59
N SER A 309 -38.21 1.23 -10.29
CA SER A 309 -38.79 0.92 -8.98
C SER A 309 -38.62 -0.57 -8.63
N ASP A 310 -38.92 -1.46 -9.58
CA ASP A 310 -38.77 -2.90 -9.35
C ASP A 310 -37.30 -3.32 -9.22
N LEU A 311 -36.44 -2.86 -10.12
CA LEU A 311 -35.01 -3.14 -10.09
C LEU A 311 -34.36 -2.63 -8.80
N THR A 312 -34.75 -1.45 -8.32
CA THR A 312 -34.28 -0.90 -7.04
C THR A 312 -34.70 -1.79 -5.87
N ARG A 313 -35.95 -2.28 -5.87
CA ARG A 313 -36.46 -3.20 -4.86
C ARG A 313 -35.64 -4.50 -4.83
N ARG A 314 -35.34 -5.07 -5.99
CA ARG A 314 -34.55 -6.31 -6.13
C ARG A 314 -33.10 -6.12 -5.71
N LEU A 315 -32.46 -5.03 -6.12
CA LEU A 315 -31.12 -4.66 -5.68
C LEU A 315 -31.06 -4.38 -4.17
N GLY A 316 -32.09 -3.72 -3.62
CA GLY A 316 -32.28 -3.54 -2.18
C GLY A 316 -32.53 -4.87 -1.44
N GLY A 317 -33.08 -5.89 -2.08
CA GLY A 317 -33.18 -7.23 -1.52
C GLY A 317 -31.82 -7.95 -1.44
N CYS A 318 -30.90 -7.65 -2.35
CA CYS A 318 -29.61 -8.33 -2.44
C CYS A 318 -28.61 -7.82 -1.38
N TYR A 319 -28.39 -8.63 -0.34
CA TYR A 319 -27.48 -8.28 0.78
C TYR A 319 -26.07 -7.92 0.32
N ALA A 320 -25.48 -8.70 -0.59
CA ALA A 320 -24.10 -8.49 -1.06
C ALA A 320 -23.94 -7.14 -1.76
N LEU A 321 -24.91 -6.76 -2.61
CA LEU A 321 -24.88 -5.49 -3.34
C LEU A 321 -25.13 -4.30 -2.40
N ARG A 322 -26.13 -4.39 -1.52
CA ARG A 322 -26.35 -3.35 -0.49
C ARG A 322 -25.11 -3.10 0.34
N ARG A 323 -24.48 -4.17 0.83
CA ARG A 323 -23.26 -4.06 1.63
C ARG A 323 -22.13 -3.40 0.84
N ARG A 324 -21.94 -3.77 -0.43
CA ARG A 324 -20.94 -3.14 -1.33
C ARG A 324 -21.19 -1.65 -1.50
N VAL A 325 -22.43 -1.25 -1.82
CA VAL A 325 -22.77 0.17 -2.05
C VAL A 325 -22.68 0.98 -0.75
N ALA A 326 -23.12 0.43 0.38
CA ALA A 326 -22.96 1.07 1.69
C ALA A 326 -21.48 1.28 2.04
N LYS A 327 -20.63 0.27 1.81
CA LYS A 327 -19.18 0.35 1.99
C LYS A 327 -18.55 1.46 1.14
N MET A 328 -18.90 1.51 -0.15
CA MET A 328 -18.46 2.57 -1.06
C MET A 328 -18.85 3.95 -0.52
N LEU A 329 -20.11 4.16 -0.13
CA LEU A 329 -20.61 5.43 0.38
C LEU A 329 -19.93 5.87 1.69
N ARG A 330 -19.66 4.95 2.63
CA ARG A 330 -18.91 5.27 3.86
C ARG A 330 -17.48 5.70 3.53
N SER A 331 -16.83 5.02 2.59
CA SER A 331 -15.49 5.38 2.15
C SER A 331 -15.48 6.76 1.46
N MET A 332 -16.49 7.05 0.63
CA MET A 332 -16.68 8.38 0.05
C MET A 332 -16.94 9.46 1.09
N ALA A 333 -17.71 9.16 2.14
CA ALA A 333 -17.96 10.10 3.22
C ALA A 333 -16.64 10.57 3.85
N ARG A 334 -15.72 9.63 4.10
CA ARG A 334 -14.36 9.94 4.56
C ARG A 334 -13.57 10.74 3.55
N TRP A 335 -13.60 10.36 2.27
CA TRP A 335 -12.92 11.09 1.21
C TRP A 335 -13.39 12.56 1.13
N PHE A 336 -14.71 12.80 1.13
CA PHE A 336 -15.28 14.15 1.13
C PHE A 336 -14.96 14.93 2.38
N LEU A 337 -14.86 14.26 3.53
CA LEU A 337 -14.44 14.92 4.77
C LEU A 337 -13.00 15.43 4.64
N TYR A 338 -12.10 14.64 4.05
CA TYR A 338 -10.71 15.05 3.80
C TYR A 338 -10.57 16.11 2.70
N ASP A 339 -11.47 16.10 1.71
CA ASP A 339 -11.58 17.16 0.70
C ASP A 339 -12.33 18.41 1.22
N GLU A 340 -12.51 18.52 2.55
CA GLU A 340 -13.18 19.63 3.26
C GLU A 340 -14.67 19.86 2.87
N ARG A 341 -15.31 18.88 2.22
CA ARG A 341 -16.72 18.92 1.81
C ARG A 341 -17.63 18.27 2.85
N ARG A 342 -17.69 18.84 4.04
CA ARG A 342 -18.42 18.28 5.19
C ARG A 342 -19.88 17.92 4.90
N ARG A 343 -20.60 18.77 4.16
CA ARG A 343 -22.01 18.49 3.77
C ARG A 343 -22.12 17.23 2.91
N MET A 344 -21.22 17.06 1.94
CA MET A 344 -21.21 15.86 1.10
C MET A 344 -20.86 14.61 1.90
N ALA A 345 -19.91 14.72 2.83
CA ALA A 345 -19.54 13.65 3.73
C ALA A 345 -20.76 13.15 4.55
N GLY A 346 -21.52 14.07 5.15
CA GLY A 346 -22.71 13.71 5.92
C GLY A 346 -23.80 13.03 5.09
N HIS A 347 -24.03 13.50 3.86
CA HIS A 347 -25.01 12.88 2.97
C HIS A 347 -24.59 11.47 2.52
N CYS A 348 -23.31 11.23 2.23
CA CYS A 348 -22.82 9.89 1.91
C CYS A 348 -22.95 8.94 3.10
N ALA A 349 -22.66 9.40 4.32
CA ALA A 349 -22.86 8.61 5.53
C ALA A 349 -24.34 8.27 5.76
N TYR A 350 -25.23 9.24 5.58
CA TYR A 350 -26.68 9.03 5.67
C TYR A 350 -27.20 8.01 4.63
N LEU A 351 -26.79 8.14 3.37
CA LEU A 351 -27.16 7.20 2.32
C LEU A 351 -26.64 5.78 2.59
N ALA A 352 -25.44 5.64 3.15
CA ALA A 352 -24.92 4.34 3.55
C ALA A 352 -25.78 3.69 4.64
N GLN A 353 -26.24 4.48 5.63
CA GLN A 353 -27.11 4.00 6.70
C GLN A 353 -28.46 3.52 6.15
N GLN A 354 -29.04 4.22 5.18
CA GLN A 354 -30.29 3.80 4.52
C GLN A 354 -30.17 2.43 3.82
N LEU A 355 -28.97 2.00 3.45
CA LEU A 355 -28.75 0.71 2.78
C LEU A 355 -28.59 -0.46 3.76
N GLU A 356 -28.50 -0.20 5.07
CA GLU A 356 -28.39 -1.26 6.09
C GLU A 356 -29.69 -2.06 6.24
N CYS A 357 -30.83 -1.39 6.10
CA CYS A 357 -32.18 -1.97 6.19
C CYS A 357 -32.72 -2.29 4.77
N PRO A 358 -33.19 -3.53 4.51
CA PRO A 358 -33.76 -3.90 3.20
C PRO A 358 -34.93 -3.03 2.77
N GLU A 359 -35.81 -2.67 3.69
CA GLU A 359 -37.04 -1.91 3.43
C GLU A 359 -36.72 -0.48 2.98
N THR A 360 -35.74 0.17 3.60
CA THR A 360 -35.26 1.48 3.20
C THR A 360 -34.44 1.41 1.91
N ALA A 361 -33.63 0.35 1.74
CA ALA A 361 -32.84 0.14 0.53
C ALA A 361 -33.72 -0.07 -0.71
N ALA A 362 -34.85 -0.77 -0.58
CA ALA A 362 -35.79 -1.00 -1.67
C ALA A 362 -36.39 0.29 -2.26
N ARG A 363 -36.29 1.40 -1.54
CA ARG A 363 -36.76 2.74 -1.95
C ARG A 363 -35.60 3.73 -2.09
N SER A 364 -34.37 3.24 -2.18
CA SER A 364 -33.17 4.06 -2.13
C SER A 364 -32.98 4.89 -3.41
N GLU A 365 -32.96 6.20 -3.24
CA GLU A 365 -32.67 7.14 -4.33
C GLU A 365 -31.25 7.00 -4.88
N VAL A 366 -30.28 6.56 -4.07
CA VAL A 366 -28.91 6.33 -4.55
C VAL A 366 -28.83 5.11 -5.48
N LEU A 367 -29.56 4.02 -5.18
CA LEU A 367 -29.62 2.86 -6.08
C LEU A 367 -30.30 3.22 -7.41
N ARG A 368 -31.40 3.98 -7.37
CA ARG A 368 -32.08 4.50 -8.57
C ARG A 368 -31.15 5.38 -9.42
N LEU A 369 -30.42 6.28 -8.78
CA LEU A 369 -29.46 7.15 -9.47
C LEU A 369 -28.35 6.33 -10.13
N MET A 370 -27.81 5.32 -9.42
CA MET A 370 -26.77 4.45 -9.96
C MET A 370 -27.27 3.64 -11.15
N LEU A 371 -28.47 3.06 -11.08
CA LEU A 371 -29.12 2.36 -12.20
C LEU A 371 -29.28 3.25 -13.44
N ARG A 372 -29.79 4.48 -13.26
CA ARG A 372 -29.94 5.46 -14.36
C ARG A 372 -28.62 5.72 -15.07
N ARG A 373 -27.51 5.75 -14.33
CA ARG A 373 -26.16 6.03 -14.86
C ARG A 373 -25.46 4.78 -15.41
N SER A 374 -25.78 3.59 -14.92
CA SER A 374 -25.33 2.32 -15.51
C SER A 374 -25.71 2.18 -16.97
N ARG A 375 -26.82 2.80 -17.42
CA ARG A 375 -27.25 2.77 -18.82
C ARG A 375 -26.17 3.25 -19.78
N SER A 376 -25.53 4.38 -19.51
CA SER A 376 -24.48 4.93 -20.38
C SER A 376 -23.23 4.05 -20.45
N LEU A 377 -23.00 3.22 -19.44
CA LEU A 377 -21.84 2.32 -19.38
C LEU A 377 -22.13 0.97 -20.02
N LEU A 378 -23.33 0.42 -19.83
CA LEU A 378 -23.74 -0.89 -20.33
C LEU A 378 -24.15 -0.88 -21.81
N SER A 379 -24.65 0.24 -22.32
CA SER A 379 -25.05 0.41 -23.73
C SER A 379 -23.86 0.55 -24.70
N GLY A 380 -22.61 0.46 -24.23
CA GLY A 380 -21.43 0.65 -25.07
C GLY A 380 -21.26 2.08 -25.61
N THR A 381 -22.14 3.01 -25.22
CA THR A 381 -22.01 4.45 -25.49
C THR A 381 -20.97 5.09 -24.57
N VAL A 382 -19.79 4.48 -24.48
CA VAL A 382 -18.60 5.25 -24.14
C VAL A 382 -18.44 6.22 -25.29
N VAL A 383 -18.84 7.46 -25.07
CA VAL A 383 -18.39 8.58 -25.87
C VAL A 383 -16.86 8.49 -25.89
N ARG A 384 -16.32 7.91 -26.95
CA ARG A 384 -14.98 8.22 -27.46
C ARG A 384 -15.00 9.71 -27.81
N ARG A 385 -14.85 10.56 -26.80
CA ARG A 385 -14.25 11.90 -26.88
C ARG A 385 -13.22 11.88 -25.75
N VAL A 386 -11.92 11.82 -26.00
CA VAL A 386 -11.16 12.44 -27.09
C VAL A 386 -10.07 11.48 -27.54
N GLY A 387 -10.07 11.15 -28.84
CA GLY A 387 -8.85 10.75 -29.52
C GLY A 387 -8.18 11.98 -30.13
N SER A 388 -6.85 11.94 -30.17
CA SER A 388 -5.92 12.79 -30.96
C SER A 388 -5.80 14.24 -30.47
N THR A 389 -4.63 14.83 -30.26
CA THR A 389 -3.31 14.71 -30.92
C THR A 389 -2.22 15.20 -29.95
N PHE A 390 -0.97 14.74 -30.06
CA PHE A 390 0.18 15.56 -30.51
C PHE A 390 1.40 14.63 -30.76
N PRO A 391 2.31 15.02 -31.68
CA PRO A 391 3.32 14.20 -32.33
C PRO A 391 4.61 14.12 -31.50
N GLU A 392 5.60 13.44 -32.09
CA GLU A 392 7.03 13.32 -31.71
C GLU A 392 7.61 14.35 -30.75
#